data_AF-A0A5N8VCV3-F1
#
_entry.id   AF-A0A5N8VCV3-F1
#
_cell.length_a   1.000
_cell.length_b   1.000
_cell.length_c   1.000
_cell.angle_alpha   90.00
_cell.angle_beta   90.00
_cell.angle_gamma   90.00
#
_symmetry.space_group_name_H-M   'P 1'
#
loop_
_entity.id
_entity.type
_entity.pdbx_description
1 polymer ?
#
loop_
_entity_poly.entity_id
_entity_poly.type
_entity_poly.pdbx_seq_one_letter_code
_entity_poly.pdbx_strand_id
1 'polypeptide(L)'
;TVSALARTRLAKSVHDAGWSAFVGMLQYKAARHGRTFAKVDRAFPSSQVCSACGFRDGPKPLHVRKWTCSACGTVHDRDHNAARNVLFEGRRIVATGRVETLNACGAPVRRAHVPAQRVEAGSPRKGQTTQAGIPGL
;
A
#
# COMPACT_ATOMS: atom_id res chain seq x y z
N THR A 1 -10.64 -12.51 3.21
CA THR A 1 -9.74 -12.48 2.05
C THR A 1 -10.46 -11.92 0.83
N VAL A 2 -9.75 -11.54 -0.25
CA VAL A 2 -10.37 -11.10 -1.53
C VAL A 2 -11.28 -12.20 -2.09
N SER A 3 -10.86 -13.46 -1.98
CA SER A 3 -11.65 -14.63 -2.40
C SER A 3 -13.01 -14.73 -1.70
N ALA A 4 -13.15 -14.24 -0.47
CA ALA A 4 -14.43 -14.22 0.23
C ALA A 4 -15.39 -13.20 -0.38
N LEU A 5 -14.90 -12.02 -0.78
CA LEU A 5 -15.70 -11.00 -1.46
C LEU A 5 -16.14 -11.42 -2.85
N ALA A 6 -15.28 -12.18 -3.54
CA ALA A 6 -15.54 -12.76 -4.87
C ALA A 6 -16.67 -13.80 -4.88
N ARG A 7 -17.21 -14.21 -3.73
CA ARG A 7 -18.36 -15.14 -3.61
C ARG A 7 -19.65 -14.46 -3.14
N THR A 8 -19.68 -13.13 -3.15
CA THR A 8 -20.84 -12.34 -2.69
C THR A 8 -21.58 -11.71 -3.88
N ARG A 9 -22.64 -10.93 -3.60
CA ARG A 9 -23.31 -10.07 -4.60
C ARG A 9 -22.37 -9.03 -5.24
N LEU A 10 -21.17 -8.83 -4.69
CA LEU A 10 -20.14 -7.93 -5.21
C LEU A 10 -19.10 -8.65 -6.07
N ALA A 11 -19.27 -9.95 -6.35
CA ALA A 11 -18.30 -10.78 -7.06
C ALA A 11 -17.83 -10.16 -8.38
N LYS A 12 -18.77 -9.75 -9.23
CA LYS A 12 -18.46 -9.11 -10.52
C LYS A 12 -17.55 -7.91 -10.34
N SER A 13 -17.92 -6.95 -9.50
CA SER A 13 -17.11 -5.75 -9.25
C SER A 13 -15.74 -6.06 -8.64
N VAL A 14 -15.64 -7.12 -7.82
CA VAL A 14 -14.36 -7.57 -7.24
C VAL A 14 -13.45 -8.16 -8.32
N HIS A 15 -14.00 -8.94 -9.24
CA HIS A 15 -13.27 -9.50 -10.37
C HIS A 15 -12.86 -8.44 -11.37
N ASP A 16 -13.78 -7.55 -11.75
CA ASP A 16 -13.53 -6.43 -12.68
C ASP A 16 -12.41 -5.51 -12.15
N ALA A 17 -12.32 -5.32 -10.83
CA ALA A 17 -11.27 -4.53 -10.19
C ALA A 17 -9.90 -5.24 -10.08
N GLY A 18 -9.83 -6.57 -10.30
CA GLY A 18 -8.56 -7.30 -10.29
C GLY A 18 -7.81 -7.31 -8.96
N TRP A 19 -8.49 -7.22 -7.81
CA TRP A 19 -7.86 -7.01 -6.50
C TRP A 19 -6.79 -8.04 -6.12
N SER A 20 -6.98 -9.31 -6.47
CA SER A 20 -5.98 -10.36 -6.19
C SER A 20 -4.69 -10.13 -6.98
N ALA A 21 -4.80 -9.78 -8.27
CA ALA A 21 -3.66 -9.48 -9.13
C ALA A 21 -2.94 -8.20 -8.66
N PHE A 22 -3.70 -7.17 -8.28
CA PHE A 22 -3.16 -5.94 -7.73
C PHE A 22 -2.29 -6.20 -6.49
N VAL A 23 -2.81 -6.95 -5.51
CA VAL A 23 -2.05 -7.31 -4.30
C VAL A 23 -0.83 -8.17 -4.64
N GLY A 24 -0.95 -9.13 -5.56
CA GLY A 24 0.16 -9.95 -6.03
C GLY A 24 1.28 -9.11 -6.65
N MET A 25 0.92 -8.12 -7.49
CA MET A 25 1.90 -7.22 -8.11
C MET A 25 2.61 -6.32 -7.09
N LEU A 26 1.92 -5.87 -6.03
CA LEU A 26 2.55 -5.12 -4.95
C LEU A 26 3.56 -5.96 -4.20
N GLN A 27 3.20 -7.21 -3.84
CA GLN A 27 4.10 -8.12 -3.15
C GLN A 27 5.31 -8.47 -4.01
N TYR A 28 5.09 -8.81 -5.28
CA TYR A 28 6.13 -9.09 -6.26
C TYR A 28 7.11 -7.90 -6.40
N LYS A 29 6.60 -6.68 -6.62
CA LYS A 29 7.44 -5.49 -6.77
C LYS A 29 8.16 -5.12 -5.48
N ALA A 30 7.52 -5.27 -4.32
CA ALA A 30 8.18 -5.04 -3.04
C ALA A 30 9.39 -5.97 -2.85
N ALA A 31 9.20 -7.27 -3.09
CA ALA A 31 10.28 -8.26 -3.04
C ALA A 31 11.41 -7.91 -4.03
N ARG A 32 11.07 -7.59 -5.29
CA ARG A 32 12.03 -7.20 -6.33
C ARG A 32 12.91 -6.01 -5.95
N HIS A 33 12.39 -5.10 -5.12
CA HIS A 33 13.09 -3.88 -4.70
C HIS A 33 13.59 -3.93 -3.25
N GLY A 34 13.60 -5.10 -2.59
CA GLY A 34 14.04 -5.25 -1.20
C GLY A 34 13.21 -4.42 -0.22
N ARG A 35 11.90 -4.30 -0.46
CA ARG A 35 10.97 -3.56 0.40
C ARG A 35 10.11 -4.53 1.21
N THR A 36 9.81 -4.14 2.44
CA THR A 36 8.84 -4.87 3.27
C THR A 36 7.43 -4.64 2.75
N PHE A 37 6.69 -5.73 2.53
CA PHE A 37 5.26 -5.69 2.24
C PHE A 37 4.50 -6.22 3.45
N ALA A 38 3.59 -5.41 3.99
CA ALA A 38 2.71 -5.79 5.09
C ALA A 38 1.25 -5.65 4.65
N LYS A 39 0.45 -6.68 4.95
CA LYS A 39 -0.97 -6.71 4.62
C LYS A 39 -1.77 -6.49 5.90
N VAL A 40 -2.57 -5.42 5.92
CA VAL A 40 -3.54 -5.18 6.99
C VAL A 40 -4.68 -6.18 6.88
N ASP A 41 -5.15 -6.70 8.01
CA ASP A 41 -6.25 -7.66 8.05
C ASP A 41 -7.54 -7.07 7.46
N ARG A 42 -8.37 -7.94 6.86
CA ARG A 42 -9.64 -7.55 6.25
C ARG A 42 -10.65 -7.01 7.27
N ALA A 43 -10.69 -7.58 8.47
CA ALA A 43 -11.64 -7.21 9.52
C ALA A 43 -11.22 -5.95 10.28
N PHE A 44 -10.02 -5.40 9.99
CA PHE A 44 -9.57 -4.16 10.57
C PHE A 44 -10.55 -3.02 10.23
N PRO A 45 -11.10 -2.31 11.23
CA PRO A 45 -12.19 -1.35 11.06
C PRO A 45 -11.69 0.02 10.54
N SER A 46 -10.90 0.04 9.47
CA SER A 46 -10.24 1.25 8.95
C SER A 46 -11.21 2.38 8.61
N SER A 47 -12.39 2.06 8.08
CA SER A 47 -13.44 3.03 7.74
C SER A 47 -14.49 3.21 8.84
N GLN A 48 -14.22 2.78 10.08
CA GLN A 48 -15.13 2.93 11.22
C GLN A 48 -14.45 3.61 12.42
N VAL A 49 -13.12 3.69 12.42
CA VAL A 49 -12.32 4.32 13.47
C VAL A 49 -11.96 5.74 13.05
N CYS A 50 -12.09 6.70 13.96
CA CYS A 50 -11.60 8.05 13.75
C CYS A 50 -10.06 8.06 13.77
N SER A 51 -9.43 8.47 12.67
CA SER A 51 -7.96 8.59 12.59
C SER A 51 -7.38 9.75 13.41
N ALA A 52 -8.21 10.61 13.98
CA ALA A 52 -7.77 11.71 14.84
C ALA A 52 -7.75 11.32 16.33
N CYS A 53 -8.77 10.62 16.83
CA CYS A 53 -8.90 10.30 18.26
C CYS A 53 -9.01 8.80 18.58
N GLY A 54 -9.07 7.92 17.57
CA GLY A 54 -9.21 6.47 17.76
C GLY A 54 -10.62 5.99 18.12
N PHE A 55 -11.59 6.89 18.28
CA PHE A 55 -12.97 6.51 18.60
C PHE A 55 -13.59 5.65 17.48
N ARG A 56 -14.25 4.55 17.86
CA ARG A 56 -14.93 3.65 16.92
C ARG A 56 -16.37 4.10 16.71
N ASP A 57 -16.57 4.82 15.63
CA ASP A 57 -17.84 5.43 15.20
C ASP A 57 -18.77 4.42 14.47
N GLY A 58 -18.39 3.15 14.40
CA GLY A 58 -19.19 2.08 13.82
C GLY A 58 -19.29 2.08 12.28
N PRO A 59 -19.99 1.10 11.70
CA PRO A 59 -20.14 0.95 10.26
C PRO A 59 -20.94 2.11 9.66
N LYS A 60 -20.52 2.56 8.47
CA LYS A 60 -21.19 3.64 7.74
C LYS A 60 -21.67 3.15 6.38
N PRO A 61 -22.88 3.53 5.94
CA PRO A 61 -23.39 3.16 4.62
C PRO A 61 -22.46 3.61 3.48
N LEU A 62 -22.45 2.88 2.37
CA LEU A 62 -21.54 3.14 1.25
C LEU A 62 -21.71 4.53 0.61
N HIS A 63 -22.90 5.13 0.70
CA HIS A 63 -23.17 6.48 0.19
C HIS A 63 -22.62 7.60 1.10
N VAL A 64 -22.30 7.31 2.37
CA VAL A 64 -21.73 8.29 3.29
C VAL A 64 -20.24 8.46 2.99
N ARG A 65 -19.90 9.56 2.31
CA ARG A 65 -18.52 9.92 1.91
C ARG A 65 -17.82 10.82 2.92
N LYS A 66 -18.58 11.67 3.60
CA LYS A 66 -18.08 12.55 4.66
C LYS A 66 -18.88 12.34 5.93
N TRP A 67 -18.23 12.43 7.09
CA TRP A 67 -18.87 12.36 8.39
C TRP A 67 -18.17 13.28 9.39
N THR A 68 -18.84 13.59 10.49
CA THR A 68 -18.22 14.25 11.66
C THR A 68 -18.09 13.23 12.78
N CYS A 69 -16.90 13.10 13.38
CA CYS A 69 -16.69 12.17 14.49
C CYS A 69 -17.48 12.63 15.71
N SER A 70 -18.28 11.75 16.31
CA SER A 70 -19.10 12.08 17.48
C SER A 70 -18.29 12.33 18.76
N ALA A 71 -17.05 11.84 18.84
CA ALA A 71 -16.21 11.99 20.03
C ALA A 71 -15.33 13.24 20.01
N CYS A 72 -14.74 13.60 18.86
CA CYS A 72 -13.78 14.72 18.78
C CYS A 72 -14.17 15.82 17.78
N GLY A 73 -15.32 15.70 17.10
CA GLY A 73 -15.79 16.70 16.15
C GLY A 73 -15.01 16.78 14.83
N THR A 74 -13.98 15.96 14.62
CA THR A 74 -13.21 15.98 13.37
C THR A 74 -14.08 15.56 12.18
N VAL A 75 -14.07 16.36 11.12
CA VAL A 75 -14.72 16.02 9.85
C VAL A 75 -13.78 15.16 9.02
N HIS A 76 -14.29 14.02 8.55
CA HIS A 76 -13.52 13.05 7.77
C HIS A 76 -14.12 12.87 6.38
N ASP A 77 -13.25 12.80 5.36
CA ASP A 77 -13.54 11.99 4.18
C ASP A 77 -13.27 10.52 4.52
N ARG A 78 -14.22 9.64 4.19
CA ARG A 78 -14.21 8.23 4.60
C ARG A 78 -12.99 7.48 4.08
N ASP A 79 -12.60 7.70 2.83
CA ASP A 79 -11.52 6.93 2.20
C ASP A 79 -10.17 7.48 2.64
N HIS A 80 -10.03 8.80 2.80
CA HIS A 80 -8.84 9.41 3.41
C HIS A 80 -8.62 8.94 4.85
N ASN A 81 -9.69 8.91 5.67
CA ASN A 81 -9.64 8.39 7.02
C ASN A 81 -9.24 6.91 7.06
N ALA A 82 -9.84 6.08 6.19
CA ALA A 82 -9.48 4.68 6.07
C ALA A 82 -8.02 4.49 5.68
N ALA A 83 -7.50 5.28 4.73
CA ALA A 83 -6.09 5.24 4.34
C ALA A 83 -5.14 5.58 5.49
N ARG A 84 -5.46 6.60 6.31
CA ARG A 84 -4.68 6.94 7.51
C ARG A 84 -4.65 5.79 8.52
N ASN A 85 -5.80 5.15 8.76
CA ASN A 85 -5.87 4.01 9.67
C ASN A 85 -5.12 2.79 9.14
N VAL A 86 -5.20 2.50 7.83
CA VAL A 86 -4.42 1.43 7.19
C VAL A 86 -2.91 1.69 7.30
N LEU A 87 -2.47 2.95 7.10
CA LEU A 87 -1.06 3.32 7.29
C LEU A 87 -0.60 3.09 8.74
N PHE A 88 -1.40 3.52 9.71
CA PHE A 88 -1.10 3.33 11.12
C PHE A 88 -0.96 1.84 11.46
N GLU A 89 -1.94 1.03 11.07
CA GLU A 89 -1.92 -0.41 11.34
C GLU A 89 -0.80 -1.13 10.59
N GLY A 90 -0.54 -0.75 9.33
CA GLY A 90 0.59 -1.27 8.57
C GLY A 90 1.93 -0.99 9.24
N ARG A 91 2.12 0.22 9.79
CA ARG A 91 3.31 0.54 10.58
C ARG A 91 3.40 -0.29 11.86
N ARG A 92 2.28 -0.51 12.55
CA ARG A 92 2.21 -1.36 13.75
C ARG A 92 2.62 -2.78 13.43
N ILE A 93 2.07 -3.39 12.37
CA ILE A 93 2.41 -4.75 11.92
C ILE A 93 3.90 -4.88 11.62
N VAL A 94 4.47 -3.91 10.89
CA VAL A 94 5.91 -3.92 10.58
C VAL A 94 6.74 -3.77 11.86
N ALA A 95 6.33 -2.94 12.80
CA ALA A 95 7.05 -2.77 14.07
C ALA A 95 6.96 -4.02 14.97
N THR A 96 5.82 -4.70 15.03
CA THR A 96 5.64 -5.92 15.85
C THR A 96 6.27 -7.16 15.21
N GLY A 97 6.30 -7.24 13.87
CA GLY A 97 6.99 -8.30 13.13
C GLY A 97 8.51 -8.15 13.10
N ARG A 98 9.07 -7.16 13.81
CA ARG A 98 10.50 -6.83 13.87
C ARG A 98 11.22 -7.37 15.12
N VAL A 99 10.75 -8.48 15.71
CA VAL A 99 11.54 -9.19 16.74
C VAL A 99 12.84 -9.79 16.16
N GLU A 100 13.06 -9.80 14.83
CA GLU A 100 14.32 -10.27 14.23
C GLU A 100 14.94 -9.35 13.15
N THR A 101 14.61 -8.06 13.12
CA THR A 101 15.51 -7.12 12.43
C THR A 101 15.84 -5.99 13.38
N LEU A 102 16.99 -6.16 14.05
CA LEU A 102 17.75 -5.08 14.64
C LEU A 102 17.67 -3.85 13.73
N ASN A 103 16.96 -2.81 14.20
CA ASN A 103 17.13 -1.49 13.64
C ASN A 103 18.60 -1.11 13.84
N ALA A 104 19.34 -0.84 12.76
CA ALA A 104 20.22 0.33 12.63
C ALA A 104 21.21 0.16 11.47
N CYS A 105 20.91 0.78 10.33
CA CYS A 105 21.90 1.64 9.68
C CYS A 105 21.21 2.98 9.44
N GLY A 106 21.33 3.89 10.40
CA GLY A 106 20.88 5.27 10.29
C GLY A 106 21.76 6.06 9.33
N ALA A 107 21.49 5.96 8.03
CA ALA A 107 22.00 6.94 7.06
C ALA A 107 20.82 7.80 6.58
N PRO A 108 20.96 9.13 6.52
CA PRO A 108 19.94 9.99 5.95
C PRO A 108 20.00 9.85 4.42
N VAL A 109 19.47 8.75 3.88
CA VAL A 109 19.29 8.64 2.43
C VAL A 109 18.03 9.43 2.08
N ARG A 110 18.17 10.75 1.91
CA ARG A 110 17.27 11.48 1.01
C ARG A 110 17.48 10.86 -0.37
N ARG A 111 16.68 9.84 -0.70
CA ARG A 111 16.59 9.41 -2.09
C ARG A 111 16.07 10.61 -2.87
N ALA A 112 16.81 11.04 -3.88
CA ALA A 112 16.29 12.00 -4.85
C ALA A 112 14.91 11.49 -5.29
N HIS A 113 13.96 12.41 -5.42
CA HIS A 113 12.65 12.07 -5.94
C HIS A 113 12.84 11.59 -7.39
N VAL A 114 12.93 10.27 -7.57
CA VAL A 114 12.95 9.66 -8.90
C VAL A 114 11.49 9.61 -9.34
N PRO A 115 11.08 10.41 -10.34
CA PRO A 115 9.74 10.30 -10.87
C PRO A 115 9.55 8.90 -11.44
N ALA A 116 8.40 8.30 -11.18
CA ALA A 116 8.08 6.99 -11.74
C ALA A 116 8.10 7.09 -13.27
N GLN A 117 9.14 6.53 -13.92
CA GLN A 117 9.14 6.41 -15.36
C GLN A 117 8.06 5.41 -15.78
N ARG A 118 7.14 5.86 -16.63
CA ARG A 118 6.15 5.02 -17.30
C ARG A 118 6.88 4.17 -18.34
N VAL A 119 7.42 3.04 -17.93
CA VAL A 119 7.91 2.01 -18.84
C VAL A 119 6.80 0.97 -18.99
N GLU A 120 6.25 0.89 -20.21
CA GLU A 120 5.32 -0.15 -20.61
C GLU A 120 5.98 -1.52 -20.39
N ALA A 121 5.30 -2.43 -19.69
CA ALA A 121 5.78 -3.77 -19.46
C ALA A 121 5.72 -4.57 -20.78
N GLY A 122 6.87 -4.92 -21.37
CA GLY A 122 6.94 -5.90 -22.46
C GLY A 122 7.72 -5.53 -23.72
N SER A 123 8.33 -4.35 -23.83
CA SER A 123 9.23 -4.07 -24.99
C SER A 123 10.62 -4.69 -24.79
N PRO A 124 11.20 -5.38 -25.80
CA PRO A 124 12.56 -5.92 -25.70
C PRO A 124 13.56 -4.77 -25.60
N ARG A 125 14.58 -4.93 -24.74
CA ARG A 125 15.73 -4.03 -24.72
C ARG A 125 16.49 -4.21 -26.03
N LYS A 126 16.47 -3.23 -26.94
CA LYS A 126 17.47 -3.16 -28.01
C LYS A 126 18.82 -3.00 -27.32
N GLY A 127 19.68 -4.02 -27.44
CA GLY A 127 21.01 -4.04 -26.85
C GLY A 127 21.80 -2.82 -27.31
N GLN A 128 22.36 -2.08 -26.35
CA GLN A 128 23.39 -1.11 -26.63
C GLN A 128 24.70 -1.87 -26.75
N THR A 129 25.27 -1.86 -27.95
CA THR A 129 26.62 -2.34 -28.24
C THR A 129 27.62 -1.54 -27.41
N THR A 130 28.34 -2.20 -26.51
CA THR A 130 29.51 -1.62 -25.84
C THR A 130 30.67 -1.59 -26.84
N GLN A 131 31.05 -0.41 -27.33
CA GLN A 131 32.37 -0.22 -27.93
C GLN A 131 33.42 -0.25 -26.83
N ALA A 132 34.28 -1.27 -26.87
CA ALA A 132 35.50 -1.34 -26.07
C ALA A 132 36.57 -0.45 -26.73
N GLY A 133 36.96 0.63 -26.06
CA GLY A 133 38.16 1.39 -26.41
C GLY A 133 39.39 0.71 -25.84
N ILE A 134 40.36 0.42 -26.71
CA ILE A 134 41.69 -0.11 -26.36
C ILE A 134 42.56 1.07 -25.86
N PRO A 135 43.30 0.96 -24.74
CA PRO A 135 44.28 1.98 -24.36
C PRO A 135 45.54 1.82 -25.23
N GLY A 136 45.93 2.91 -25.91
CA GLY A 136 47.19 3.02 -26.65
C GLY A 136 48.41 3.11 -25.73
N LEU A 137 49.53 2.68 -26.29
CA LEU A 137 50.91 2.70 -25.75
C LEU A 137 51.38 4.10 -25.33
#